data_AF-A0A8T0KEN7-F1
#
_entry.id   AF-A0A8T0KEN7-F1
#
_cell.length_a   1.000
_cell.length_b   1.000
_cell.length_c   1.000
_cell.angle_alpha   90.00
_cell.angle_beta   90.00
_cell.angle_gamma   90.00
#
_symmetry.space_group_name_H-M   'P 1'
#
loop_
_entity.id
_entity.type
_entity.pdbx_description
1 polymer ?
#
loop_
_entity_poly.entity_id
_entity_poly.type
_entity_poly.pdbx_seq_one_letter_code
_entity_poly.pdbx_strand_id
1 'polypeptide(L)'
;MFADLGHFNVRAIQISFSFITCPSIVIAYIGQAAYLRKFPDNVANTFYECIPGPLYWPTFVVAVAAAIIASQAMISGAFSIISQALSLGCFPRVRVVHTSIKHHGQVYILEINYMFMITCIVVCAAFKTTEKISHAYGIAVIGDMMITTTLVSLIMLVLWEKSLWRVALFFFGFSFIELLYLTSQLIKFIGGGYFPIASAMFLTSIMGIWHYVHKERYMFELKNKVSSAYLNEVANNPNVRRVPGIGLLYSELVQGIPPIFPHLIASIPSVHSILVFVSIKTIPVSNVASEERFLFR
;
A
#
# COMPACT_ATOMS: atom_id res chain seq x y z
N MET A 1 -6.22 4.18 -1.92
CA MET A 1 -5.13 4.25 -2.92
C MET A 1 -4.31 5.55 -2.96
N PHE A 2 -4.49 6.54 -2.08
CA PHE A 2 -3.75 7.81 -2.17
C PHE A 2 -3.00 8.15 -0.88
N ALA A 3 -2.03 7.33 -0.51
CA ALA A 3 -1.14 7.64 0.63
C ALA A 3 -0.47 9.02 0.45
N ASP A 4 -0.17 9.40 -0.80
CA ASP A 4 0.47 10.67 -1.15
C ASP A 4 -0.46 11.88 -0.96
N LEU A 5 -1.79 11.69 -0.88
CA LEU A 5 -2.74 12.77 -0.53
C LEU A 5 -2.58 13.20 0.94
N GLY A 6 -2.00 12.36 1.80
CA GLY A 6 -1.70 12.70 3.19
C GLY A 6 -0.71 13.88 3.35
N HIS A 7 -0.01 14.25 2.28
CA HIS A 7 0.87 15.43 2.26
C HIS A 7 0.12 16.75 2.04
N PHE A 8 -1.13 16.69 1.57
CA PHE A 8 -1.90 17.88 1.25
C PHE A 8 -2.91 18.20 2.36
N ASN A 9 -3.17 19.49 2.55
CA ASN A 9 -4.20 19.92 3.47
C ASN A 9 -5.59 19.50 2.97
N VAL A 10 -6.46 19.06 3.89
CA VAL A 10 -7.85 18.66 3.62
C VAL A 10 -8.59 19.70 2.77
N ARG A 11 -8.42 21.00 3.08
CA ARG A 11 -9.05 22.08 2.30
C ARG A 11 -8.59 22.13 0.84
N ALA A 12 -7.31 21.90 0.59
CA ALA A 12 -6.78 21.90 -0.77
C ALA A 12 -7.36 20.76 -1.60
N ILE A 13 -7.47 19.57 -0.99
CA ILE A 13 -8.06 18.39 -1.62
C ILE A 13 -9.54 18.65 -1.95
N GLN A 14 -10.31 19.19 -0.99
CA GLN A 14 -11.73 19.50 -1.19
C GLN A 14 -11.94 20.52 -2.32
N ILE A 15 -11.16 21.61 -2.34
CA ILE A 15 -11.27 22.63 -3.40
C ILE A 15 -10.94 22.04 -4.77
N SER A 16 -9.82 21.32 -4.87
CA SER A 16 -9.40 20.70 -6.13
C SER A 16 -10.42 19.68 -6.65
N PHE A 17 -11.01 18.88 -5.76
CA PHE A 17 -12.00 17.90 -6.16
C PHE A 17 -13.32 18.56 -6.58
N SER A 18 -13.86 19.44 -5.74
CA SER A 18 -15.19 20.06 -5.95
C SER A 18 -15.24 21.07 -7.08
N PHE A 19 -14.18 21.86 -7.30
CA PHE A 19 -14.19 22.94 -8.30
C PHE A 19 -13.47 22.62 -9.60
N ILE A 20 -12.58 21.62 -9.61
CA ILE A 20 -11.82 21.27 -10.81
C ILE A 20 -12.22 19.88 -11.29
N THR A 21 -11.99 18.86 -10.47
CA THR A 21 -12.09 17.45 -10.91
C THR A 21 -13.53 17.06 -11.24
N CYS A 22 -14.44 17.23 -10.28
CA CYS A 22 -15.85 16.87 -10.43
C CYS A 22 -16.53 17.59 -11.61
N PRO A 23 -16.50 18.94 -11.72
CA PRO A 23 -17.16 19.62 -12.83
C PRO A 23 -16.54 19.27 -14.18
N SER A 24 -15.21 19.12 -14.26
CA SER A 24 -14.56 18.73 -15.53
C SER A 24 -15.01 17.36 -16.01
N ILE A 25 -15.10 16.38 -15.12
CA ILE A 25 -15.56 15.03 -15.44
C ILE A 25 -17.04 15.05 -15.88
N VAL A 26 -17.89 15.77 -15.16
CA VAL A 26 -19.32 15.88 -15.48
C VAL A 26 -19.52 16.53 -16.85
N ILE A 27 -18.83 17.64 -17.13
CA ILE A 27 -18.91 18.33 -18.43
C ILE A 27 -18.42 17.42 -19.56
N ALA A 28 -17.31 16.70 -19.35
CA ALA A 28 -16.78 15.77 -20.35
C ALA A 28 -17.78 14.64 -20.69
N TYR A 29 -18.40 14.02 -19.69
CA TYR A 29 -19.40 12.97 -19.94
C TYR A 29 -20.69 13.51 -20.56
N ILE A 30 -21.18 14.69 -20.15
CA ILE A 30 -22.33 15.33 -20.78
C ILE A 30 -22.04 15.67 -22.25
N GLY A 31 -20.84 16.16 -22.56
CA GLY A 31 -20.40 16.42 -23.92
C GLY A 31 -20.37 15.16 -24.80
N GLN A 32 -19.83 14.06 -24.27
CA GLN A 32 -19.84 12.76 -24.95
C GLN A 32 -21.26 12.23 -25.17
N ALA A 33 -22.15 12.37 -24.17
CA ALA A 33 -23.55 11.98 -24.30
C ALA A 33 -24.29 12.81 -25.36
N ALA A 34 -24.03 14.11 -25.44
CA ALA A 34 -24.59 14.98 -26.46
C ALA A 34 -24.11 14.61 -27.88
N TYR A 35 -22.85 14.17 -28.01
CA TYR A 35 -22.29 13.68 -29.28
C TYR A 35 -22.92 12.34 -29.71
N LEU A 36 -23.01 11.37 -28.81
CA LEU A 36 -23.62 10.05 -29.08
C LEU A 36 -25.10 10.13 -29.47
N ARG A 37 -25.81 11.18 -29.03
CA ARG A 37 -27.19 11.43 -29.47
C ARG A 37 -27.29 11.68 -30.99
N LYS A 38 -26.25 12.24 -31.60
CA LYS A 38 -26.19 12.49 -33.06
C LYS A 38 -25.54 11.32 -33.81
N PHE A 39 -24.54 10.69 -33.22
CA PHE A 39 -23.77 9.58 -33.81
C PHE A 39 -23.79 8.36 -32.87
N PRO A 40 -24.87 7.58 -32.86
CA PRO A 40 -25.05 6.48 -31.90
C PRO A 40 -24.06 5.33 -32.09
N ASP A 41 -23.51 5.16 -33.29
CA ASP A 41 -22.60 4.05 -33.62
C ASP A 41 -21.16 4.24 -33.10
N ASN A 42 -20.80 5.47 -32.69
CA ASN A 42 -19.42 5.85 -32.37
C ASN A 42 -19.01 5.58 -30.90
N VAL A 43 -19.50 4.51 -30.28
CA VAL A 43 -19.32 4.26 -28.83
C VAL A 43 -17.85 4.04 -28.44
N ALA A 44 -17.09 3.29 -29.23
CA ALA A 44 -15.73 2.86 -28.86
C ALA A 44 -14.71 4.00 -28.75
N ASN A 45 -14.81 5.03 -29.59
CA ASN A 45 -13.87 6.16 -29.66
C ASN A 45 -14.53 7.51 -29.35
N THR A 46 -15.67 7.51 -28.65
CA THR A 46 -16.49 8.71 -28.37
C THR A 46 -15.68 9.91 -27.89
N PHE A 47 -14.70 9.70 -27.00
CA PHE A 47 -13.88 10.78 -26.42
C PHE A 47 -13.10 11.57 -27.48
N TYR A 48 -12.54 10.89 -28.48
CA TYR A 48 -11.74 11.55 -29.52
C TYR A 48 -12.61 12.06 -30.66
N GLU A 49 -13.67 11.32 -31.00
CA GLU A 49 -14.61 11.68 -32.07
C GLU A 49 -15.48 12.91 -31.73
N CYS A 50 -15.71 13.20 -30.45
CA CYS A 50 -16.43 14.39 -30.04
C CYS A 50 -15.60 15.68 -30.13
N ILE A 51 -14.30 15.60 -30.40
CA ILE A 51 -13.39 16.75 -30.46
C ILE A 51 -13.37 17.32 -31.88
N PRO A 52 -13.54 18.64 -32.06
CA PRO A 52 -13.44 19.26 -33.38
C PRO A 52 -12.02 19.10 -33.95
N GLY A 53 -11.91 18.85 -35.26
CA GLY A 53 -10.65 18.48 -35.94
C GLY A 53 -9.40 19.28 -35.56
N PRO A 54 -9.45 20.64 -35.50
CA PRO A 54 -8.27 21.44 -35.13
C PRO A 54 -7.78 21.23 -33.68
N LEU A 55 -8.66 20.82 -32.76
CA LEU A 55 -8.37 20.60 -31.35
C LEU A 55 -7.97 19.15 -31.03
N TYR A 56 -8.06 18.25 -32.00
CA TYR A 56 -7.72 16.83 -31.83
C TYR A 56 -6.28 16.65 -31.33
N TRP A 57 -5.30 17.18 -32.08
CA TRP A 57 -3.88 16.98 -31.76
C TRP A 57 -3.46 17.58 -30.41
N PRO A 58 -3.84 18.83 -30.06
CA PRO A 58 -3.58 19.37 -28.73
C PRO A 58 -4.17 18.52 -27.62
N THR A 59 -5.43 18.09 -27.77
CA THR A 59 -6.12 17.30 -26.74
C THR A 59 -5.50 15.91 -26.61
N PHE A 60 -5.10 15.28 -27.71
CA PHE A 60 -4.41 14.00 -27.72
C PHE A 60 -3.10 14.06 -26.94
N VAL A 61 -2.27 15.08 -27.19
CA VAL A 61 -0.98 15.25 -26.47
C VAL A 61 -1.22 15.44 -24.97
N VAL A 62 -2.19 16.26 -24.58
CA VAL A 62 -2.54 16.47 -23.17
C VAL A 62 -3.08 15.19 -22.53
N ALA A 63 -3.93 14.43 -23.22
CA ALA A 63 -4.48 13.18 -22.72
C ALA A 63 -3.39 12.12 -22.49
N VAL A 64 -2.44 11.99 -23.41
CA VAL A 64 -1.30 11.07 -23.26
C VAL A 64 -0.39 11.51 -22.11
N ALA A 65 -0.08 12.80 -22.01
CA ALA A 65 0.70 13.33 -20.88
C ALA A 65 0.01 13.07 -19.53
N ALA A 66 -1.30 13.30 -19.45
CA ALA A 66 -2.10 13.02 -18.26
C ALA A 66 -2.10 11.53 -17.90
N ALA A 67 -2.20 10.63 -18.89
CA ALA A 67 -2.14 9.18 -18.68
C ALA A 67 -0.78 8.73 -18.13
N ILE A 68 0.33 9.31 -18.63
CA ILE A 68 1.68 9.03 -18.12
C ILE A 68 1.81 9.49 -16.66
N ILE A 69 1.34 10.71 -16.35
CA ILE A 69 1.38 11.25 -14.97
C ILE A 69 0.53 10.39 -14.03
N ALA A 70 -0.66 9.98 -14.45
CA ALA A 70 -1.53 9.11 -13.67
C ALA A 70 -0.87 7.74 -13.40
N SER A 71 -0.20 7.16 -14.41
CA SER A 71 0.55 5.91 -14.24
C SER A 71 1.68 6.05 -13.21
N GLN A 72 2.45 7.13 -13.26
CA GLN A 72 3.51 7.40 -12.28
C GLN A 72 2.96 7.58 -10.86
N ALA A 73 1.84 8.30 -10.72
CA ALA A 73 1.18 8.48 -9.43
C ALA A 73 0.71 7.14 -8.82
N MET A 74 0.18 6.22 -9.64
CA MET A 74 -0.21 4.89 -9.19
C MET A 74 0.99 4.05 -8.71
N ILE A 75 2.12 4.11 -9.42
CA ILE A 75 3.34 3.38 -9.03
C ILE A 75 3.88 3.92 -7.70
N SER A 76 3.95 5.25 -7.54
CA SER A 76 4.32 5.90 -6.28
C SER A 76 3.41 5.47 -5.12
N GLY A 77 2.09 5.54 -5.33
CA GLY A 77 1.11 5.14 -4.33
C GLY A 77 1.25 3.68 -3.90
N ALA A 78 1.60 2.79 -4.83
CA ALA A 78 1.86 1.39 -4.51
C ALA A 78 3.12 1.19 -3.65
N PHE A 79 4.20 1.94 -3.90
CA PHE A 79 5.39 1.90 -3.03
C PHE A 79 5.07 2.34 -1.60
N SER A 80 4.25 3.39 -1.44
CA SER A 80 3.78 3.85 -0.14
C SER A 80 2.96 2.77 0.60
N ILE A 81 2.06 2.07 -0.10
CA ILE A 81 1.26 0.98 0.49
C ILE A 81 2.15 -0.20 0.91
N ILE A 82 3.10 -0.61 0.08
CA ILE A 82 4.03 -1.71 0.41
C ILE A 82 4.92 -1.32 1.58
N SER A 83 5.40 -0.07 1.65
CA SER A 83 6.17 0.43 2.79
C SER A 83 5.38 0.37 4.09
N GLN A 84 4.08 0.69 4.05
CA GLN A 84 3.19 0.55 5.20
C GLN A 84 2.99 -0.94 5.57
N ALA A 85 2.77 -1.81 4.59
CA ALA A 85 2.63 -3.26 4.83
C ALA A 85 3.90 -3.88 5.46
N LEU A 86 5.10 -3.41 5.09
CA LEU A 86 6.37 -3.81 5.71
C LEU A 86 6.43 -3.39 7.17
N SER A 87 6.00 -2.17 7.51
CA SER A 87 5.98 -1.68 8.88
C SER A 87 5.04 -2.49 9.79
N LEU A 88 3.99 -3.07 9.20
CA LEU A 88 3.04 -3.98 9.86
C LEU A 88 3.51 -5.44 9.90
N GLY A 89 4.65 -5.77 9.27
CA GLY A 89 5.15 -7.14 9.19
C GLY A 89 4.32 -8.07 8.30
N CYS A 90 3.46 -7.51 7.43
CA CYS A 90 2.54 -8.26 6.58
C CYS A 90 3.09 -8.54 5.17
N PHE A 91 4.31 -8.12 4.86
CA PHE A 91 4.91 -8.26 3.53
C PHE A 91 6.37 -8.76 3.62
N PRO A 92 6.85 -9.55 2.64
CA PRO A 92 8.25 -9.94 2.53
C PRO A 92 9.20 -8.76 2.57
N ARG A 93 10.34 -8.90 3.27
CA ARG A 93 11.33 -7.83 3.37
C ARG A 93 11.85 -7.49 1.98
N VAL A 94 11.53 -6.29 1.51
CA VAL A 94 12.05 -5.71 0.27
C VAL A 94 12.95 -4.53 0.58
N ARG A 95 13.92 -4.27 -0.28
CA ARG A 95 14.83 -3.13 -0.14
C ARG A 95 14.06 -1.83 -0.43
N VAL A 96 13.80 -1.06 0.62
CA VAL A 96 13.21 0.28 0.52
C VAL A 96 14.33 1.32 0.39
N VAL A 97 14.35 2.05 -0.72
CA VAL A 97 15.26 3.18 -0.94
C VAL A 97 14.47 4.47 -0.76
N HIS A 98 14.82 5.24 0.27
CA HIS A 98 14.26 6.58 0.45
C HIS A 98 14.98 7.53 -0.51
N THR A 99 14.27 8.08 -1.48
CA THR A 99 14.86 8.93 -2.52
C THR A 99 15.03 10.38 -2.08
N SER A 100 14.36 10.79 -1.00
CA SER A 100 14.50 12.13 -0.43
C SER A 100 14.66 12.11 1.08
N ILE A 101 15.60 12.91 1.55
CA ILE A 101 15.88 13.14 2.98
C ILE A 101 14.77 14.01 3.61
N LYS A 102 14.07 14.83 2.81
CA LYS A 102 13.06 15.80 3.30
C LYS A 102 11.62 15.29 3.21
N HIS A 103 11.34 14.34 2.33
CA HIS A 103 9.98 13.83 2.09
C HIS A 103 9.91 12.32 2.34
N HIS A 104 9.41 11.94 3.53
CA HIS A 104 9.24 10.53 3.91
C HIS A 104 8.34 9.72 2.96
N GLY A 105 7.45 10.36 2.20
CA GLY A 105 6.59 9.70 1.22
C GLY A 105 7.29 9.32 -0.09
N GLN A 106 8.51 9.81 -0.33
CA GLN A 106 9.26 9.48 -1.55
C GLN A 106 10.04 8.17 -1.33
N VAL A 107 9.30 7.07 -1.52
CA VAL A 107 9.76 5.70 -1.33
C VAL A 107 9.94 5.06 -2.71
N TYR A 108 11.12 4.50 -2.98
CA TYR A 108 11.38 3.72 -4.18
C TYR A 108 11.68 2.26 -3.81
N ILE A 109 10.98 1.33 -4.46
CA ILE A 109 11.16 -0.11 -4.25
C ILE A 109 11.40 -0.77 -5.61
N LEU A 110 12.66 -1.13 -5.88
CA LEU A 110 13.10 -1.67 -7.17
C LEU A 110 12.36 -2.95 -7.57
N GLU A 111 12.23 -3.89 -6.62
CA GLU A 111 11.54 -5.18 -6.79
C GLU A 111 10.10 -5.00 -7.29
N ILE A 112 9.37 -4.08 -6.67
CA ILE A 112 7.96 -3.81 -6.99
C ILE A 112 7.83 -3.12 -8.35
N ASN A 113 8.80 -2.26 -8.72
CA ASN A 113 8.81 -1.62 -10.03
C ASN A 113 8.96 -2.65 -11.17
N TYR A 114 9.90 -3.60 -11.03
CA TYR A 114 10.05 -4.69 -12.00
C TYR A 114 8.84 -5.62 -12.02
N MET A 115 8.24 -5.90 -10.86
CA MET A 115 7.00 -6.68 -10.78
C MET A 115 5.88 -6.00 -11.56
N PHE A 116 5.66 -4.70 -11.39
CA PHE A 116 4.66 -3.94 -12.17
C PHE A 116 4.94 -3.97 -13.66
N MET A 117 6.20 -3.78 -14.07
CA MET A 117 6.59 -3.85 -15.48
C MET A 117 6.19 -5.20 -16.10
N ILE A 118 6.55 -6.31 -15.44
CA ILE A 118 6.23 -7.66 -15.90
C ILE A 118 4.71 -7.87 -15.92
N THR A 119 4.00 -7.50 -14.85
CA THR A 119 2.54 -7.64 -14.78
C THR A 119 1.84 -6.84 -15.88
N CYS A 120 2.27 -5.61 -16.16
CA CYS A 120 1.72 -4.81 -17.26
C CYS A 120 1.92 -5.48 -18.61
N ILE A 121 3.11 -6.01 -18.90
CA ILE A 121 3.39 -6.73 -20.15
C ILE A 121 2.50 -7.96 -20.28
N VAL A 122 2.37 -8.76 -19.21
CA VAL A 122 1.53 -9.96 -19.18
C VAL A 122 0.05 -9.61 -19.39
N VAL A 123 -0.46 -8.57 -18.72
CA VAL A 123 -1.86 -8.13 -18.86
C VAL A 123 -2.13 -7.61 -20.28
N CYS A 124 -1.24 -6.80 -20.84
CA CYS A 124 -1.37 -6.33 -22.22
C CYS A 124 -1.38 -7.50 -23.22
N ALA A 125 -0.49 -8.49 -23.05
CA ALA A 125 -0.43 -9.66 -23.92
C ALA A 125 -1.64 -10.60 -23.78
N ALA A 126 -2.18 -10.75 -22.57
CA ALA A 126 -3.30 -11.64 -22.27
C ALA A 126 -4.65 -11.05 -22.73
N PHE A 127 -4.92 -9.78 -22.40
CA PHE A 127 -6.23 -9.18 -22.65
C PHE A 127 -6.37 -8.63 -24.08
N LYS A 128 -5.29 -8.15 -24.70
CA LYS A 128 -5.17 -7.65 -26.09
C LYS A 128 -6.07 -6.46 -26.47
N THR A 129 -7.25 -6.30 -25.86
CA THR A 129 -8.22 -5.23 -26.15
C THR A 129 -8.51 -4.42 -24.89
N THR A 130 -8.68 -3.11 -25.08
CA THR A 130 -8.97 -2.15 -24.00
C THR A 130 -10.30 -2.46 -23.30
N GLU A 131 -11.29 -2.97 -24.03
CA GLU A 131 -12.61 -3.33 -23.46
C GLU A 131 -12.51 -4.43 -22.40
N LYS A 132 -11.74 -5.49 -22.66
CA LYS A 132 -11.59 -6.58 -21.68
C LYS A 132 -10.81 -6.13 -20.44
N ILE A 133 -9.82 -5.26 -20.62
CA ILE A 133 -9.09 -4.64 -19.50
C ILE A 133 -10.03 -3.76 -18.67
N SER A 134 -10.92 -3.01 -19.33
CA SER A 134 -11.93 -2.16 -18.67
C SER A 134 -12.89 -2.97 -17.79
N HIS A 135 -13.30 -4.17 -18.21
CA HIS A 135 -14.11 -5.07 -17.38
C HIS A 135 -13.41 -5.51 -16.09
N ALA A 136 -12.13 -5.87 -16.18
CA ALA A 136 -11.32 -6.20 -15.00
C ALA A 136 -11.20 -4.99 -14.05
N TYR A 137 -10.84 -3.83 -14.60
CA TYR A 137 -10.71 -2.60 -13.82
C TYR A 137 -12.00 -2.23 -13.07
N GLY A 138 -13.16 -2.33 -13.73
CA GLY A 138 -14.45 -1.98 -13.14
C GLY A 138 -14.78 -2.78 -11.88
N ILE A 139 -14.52 -4.10 -11.87
CA ILE A 139 -14.74 -4.95 -10.69
C ILE A 139 -13.77 -4.61 -9.56
N ALA A 140 -12.50 -4.34 -9.89
CA ALA A 140 -11.50 -3.97 -8.89
C ALA A 140 -11.87 -2.67 -8.16
N VAL A 141 -12.26 -1.64 -8.92
CA VAL A 141 -12.60 -0.32 -8.37
C VAL A 141 -13.85 -0.38 -7.51
N ILE A 142 -14.92 -1.05 -7.96
CA ILE A 142 -16.13 -1.14 -7.12
C ILE A 142 -15.88 -1.95 -5.84
N GLY A 143 -15.03 -2.98 -5.90
CA GLY A 143 -14.60 -3.72 -4.71
C GLY A 143 -13.84 -2.85 -3.71
N ASP A 144 -12.89 -2.03 -4.18
CA ASP A 144 -12.18 -1.04 -3.35
C ASP A 144 -13.17 -0.03 -2.74
N MET A 145 -14.09 0.51 -3.53
CA MET A 145 -15.12 1.44 -3.05
C MET A 145 -15.96 0.82 -1.92
N MET A 146 -16.47 -0.40 -2.10
CA MET A 146 -17.25 -1.09 -1.06
C MET A 146 -16.46 -1.31 0.24
N ILE A 147 -15.19 -1.71 0.13
CA ILE A 147 -14.30 -1.86 1.29
C ILE A 147 -14.12 -0.51 1.99
N THR A 148 -13.86 0.55 1.24
CA THR A 148 -13.67 1.89 1.82
C THR A 148 -14.94 2.45 2.45
N THR A 149 -16.11 2.28 1.83
CA THR A 149 -17.41 2.69 2.41
C THR A 149 -17.68 1.97 3.72
N THR A 150 -17.36 0.67 3.80
CA THR A 150 -17.47 -0.12 5.04
C THR A 150 -16.46 0.32 6.10
N LEU A 151 -15.21 0.61 5.72
CA LEU A 151 -14.18 1.04 6.67
C LEU A 151 -14.47 2.45 7.21
N VAL A 152 -14.92 3.36 6.35
CA VAL A 152 -15.32 4.72 6.73
C VAL A 152 -16.54 4.69 7.63
N SER A 153 -17.54 3.84 7.36
CA SER A 153 -18.70 3.71 8.26
C SER A 153 -18.31 3.21 9.65
N LEU A 154 -17.37 2.26 9.73
CA LEU A 154 -16.79 1.80 11.00
C LEU A 154 -16.04 2.93 11.71
N ILE A 155 -15.21 3.69 11.00
CA ILE A 155 -14.50 4.87 11.55
C ILE A 155 -15.49 5.91 12.08
N MET A 156 -16.58 6.19 11.35
CA MET A 156 -17.62 7.13 11.79
C MET A 156 -18.29 6.70 13.10
N LEU A 157 -18.45 5.39 13.31
CA LEU A 157 -19.07 4.80 14.49
C LEU A 157 -18.10 4.78 15.67
N VAL A 158 -16.87 4.28 15.47
CA VAL A 158 -15.92 3.99 16.54
C VAL A 158 -15.05 5.21 16.90
N LEU A 159 -14.59 5.98 15.92
CA LEU A 159 -13.63 7.07 16.15
C LEU A 159 -14.29 8.45 16.18
N TRP A 160 -15.32 8.68 15.36
CA TRP A 160 -16.00 9.99 15.32
C TRP A 160 -17.26 10.07 16.18
N GLU A 161 -17.63 8.95 16.81
CA GLU A 161 -18.76 8.81 17.74
C GLU A 161 -20.05 9.48 17.21
N LYS A 162 -20.32 9.34 15.90
CA LYS A 162 -21.50 9.94 15.28
C LYS A 162 -22.75 9.13 15.60
N SER A 163 -23.91 9.79 15.59
CA SER A 163 -25.18 9.12 15.84
C SER A 163 -25.42 7.98 14.82
N LEU A 164 -25.90 6.84 15.31
CA LEU A 164 -26.15 5.63 14.51
C LEU A 164 -26.99 5.92 13.27
N TRP A 165 -27.96 6.82 13.37
CA TRP A 165 -28.81 7.23 12.24
C TRP A 165 -28.00 7.85 11.09
N ARG A 166 -27.02 8.72 11.38
CA ARG A 166 -26.20 9.36 10.34
C ARG A 166 -25.26 8.35 9.69
N VAL A 167 -24.71 7.44 10.47
CA VAL A 167 -23.84 6.36 9.97
C VAL A 167 -24.65 5.42 9.07
N ALA A 168 -25.84 5.01 9.51
CA ALA A 168 -26.74 4.16 8.73
C ALA A 168 -27.14 4.83 7.41
N LEU A 169 -27.54 6.11 7.44
CA LEU A 169 -27.90 6.84 6.22
C LEU A 169 -26.74 6.89 5.21
N PHE A 170 -25.52 7.19 5.69
CA PHE A 170 -24.32 7.18 4.85
C PHE A 170 -24.06 5.79 4.27
N PHE A 171 -23.98 4.77 5.11
CA PHE A 171 -23.67 3.40 4.70
C PHE A 171 -24.69 2.86 3.71
N PHE A 172 -25.99 2.90 4.03
CA PHE A 172 -27.02 2.38 3.13
C PHE A 172 -27.12 3.20 1.83
N GLY A 173 -26.95 4.52 1.88
CA GLY A 173 -26.99 5.35 0.69
C GLY A 173 -25.88 5.01 -0.30
N PHE A 174 -24.63 4.98 0.16
CA PHE A 174 -23.48 4.66 -0.70
C PHE A 174 -23.44 3.19 -1.10
N SER A 175 -23.65 2.27 -0.15
CA SER A 175 -23.66 0.83 -0.47
C SER A 175 -24.78 0.45 -1.42
N PHE A 176 -25.93 1.12 -1.40
CA PHE A 176 -26.98 0.88 -2.39
C PHE A 176 -26.52 1.23 -3.82
N ILE A 177 -25.92 2.40 -4.01
CA ILE A 177 -25.37 2.82 -5.32
C ILE A 177 -24.26 1.86 -5.77
N GLU A 178 -23.39 1.48 -4.84
CA GLU A 178 -22.28 0.57 -5.11
C GLU A 178 -22.77 -0.84 -5.48
N LEU A 179 -23.78 -1.38 -4.78
CA LEU A 179 -24.37 -2.68 -5.07
C LEU A 179 -25.07 -2.71 -6.43
N LEU A 180 -25.75 -1.62 -6.81
CA LEU A 180 -26.32 -1.49 -8.16
C LEU A 180 -25.22 -1.54 -9.22
N TYR A 181 -24.13 -0.81 -9.02
CA TYR A 181 -23.01 -0.81 -9.95
C TYR A 181 -22.29 -2.17 -9.99
N LEU A 182 -22.10 -2.81 -8.84
CA LEU A 182 -21.54 -4.16 -8.73
C LEU A 182 -22.38 -5.16 -9.52
N THR A 183 -23.72 -5.10 -9.39
CA THR A 183 -24.63 -5.98 -10.14
C THR A 183 -24.42 -5.84 -11.65
N SER A 184 -24.23 -4.60 -12.14
CA SER A 184 -23.93 -4.34 -13.55
C SER A 184 -22.57 -4.93 -13.98
N GLN A 185 -21.55 -4.84 -13.12
CA GLN A 185 -20.21 -5.32 -13.42
C GLN A 185 -20.05 -6.84 -13.29
N LEU A 186 -20.83 -7.50 -12.43
CA LEU A 186 -20.81 -8.96 -12.26
C LEU A 186 -21.22 -9.71 -13.54
N ILE A 187 -22.05 -9.10 -14.40
CA ILE A 187 -22.38 -9.67 -15.73
C ILE A 187 -21.11 -9.84 -16.58
N LYS A 188 -20.11 -8.97 -16.40
CA LYS A 188 -18.84 -8.96 -17.14
C LYS A 188 -17.74 -9.78 -16.46
N PHE A 189 -18.07 -10.52 -15.40
CA PHE A 189 -17.11 -11.31 -14.63
C PHE A 189 -16.35 -12.34 -15.50
N ILE A 190 -17.09 -13.07 -16.34
CA ILE A 190 -16.52 -14.08 -17.25
C ILE A 190 -15.63 -13.42 -18.33
N GLY A 191 -15.94 -12.18 -18.72
CA GLY A 191 -15.21 -11.43 -19.74
C GLY A 191 -13.82 -10.89 -19.31
N GLY A 192 -13.38 -11.16 -18.08
CA GLY A 192 -12.10 -10.71 -17.55
C GLY A 192 -12.15 -10.18 -16.12
N GLY A 193 -13.36 -9.96 -15.58
CA GLY A 193 -13.59 -9.45 -14.23
C GLY A 193 -13.06 -10.33 -13.09
N TYR A 194 -12.78 -11.62 -13.35
CA TYR A 194 -12.18 -12.52 -12.36
C TYR A 194 -10.70 -12.22 -12.07
N PHE A 195 -9.99 -11.59 -13.00
CA PHE A 195 -8.53 -11.41 -12.92
C PHE A 195 -8.07 -10.60 -11.70
N PRO A 196 -8.64 -9.41 -11.40
CA PRO A 196 -8.26 -8.66 -10.20
C PRO A 196 -8.56 -9.42 -8.91
N ILE A 197 -9.67 -10.15 -8.84
CA ILE A 197 -10.04 -10.95 -7.66
C ILE A 197 -9.05 -12.09 -7.46
N ALA A 198 -8.68 -12.79 -8.53
CA ALA A 198 -7.63 -13.82 -8.49
C ALA A 198 -6.28 -13.23 -8.04
N SER A 199 -5.89 -12.08 -8.58
CA SER A 199 -4.66 -11.38 -8.19
C SER A 199 -4.69 -10.93 -6.73
N ALA A 200 -5.84 -10.42 -6.26
CA ALA A 200 -6.02 -9.98 -4.88
C ALA A 200 -5.94 -11.15 -3.91
N MET A 201 -6.58 -12.29 -4.22
CA MET A 201 -6.47 -13.51 -3.42
C MET A 201 -5.03 -14.02 -3.36
N PHE A 202 -4.34 -14.08 -4.50
CA PHE A 202 -2.94 -14.52 -4.56
C PHE A 202 -2.03 -13.66 -3.69
N LEU A 203 -2.10 -12.33 -3.82
CA LEU A 203 -1.29 -11.42 -3.01
C LEU A 203 -1.66 -11.48 -1.52
N THR A 204 -2.95 -11.59 -1.21
CA THR A 204 -3.43 -11.74 0.18
C THR A 204 -2.94 -13.03 0.81
N SER A 205 -2.89 -14.14 0.06
CA SER A 205 -2.32 -15.40 0.54
C SER A 205 -0.84 -15.25 0.89
N ILE A 206 -0.05 -14.58 0.04
CA ILE A 206 1.37 -14.30 0.32
C ILE A 206 1.51 -13.47 1.60
N MET A 207 0.73 -12.38 1.71
CA MET A 207 0.74 -11.51 2.89
C MET A 207 0.32 -12.25 4.16
N GLY A 208 -0.72 -13.09 4.08
CA GLY A 208 -1.23 -13.89 5.20
C GLY A 208 -0.22 -14.93 5.67
N ILE A 209 0.40 -15.67 4.76
CA ILE A 209 1.45 -16.64 5.08
C ILE A 209 2.64 -15.92 5.73
N TRP A 210 3.06 -14.80 5.16
CA TRP A 210 4.20 -14.05 5.69
C TRP A 210 3.92 -13.51 7.10
N HIS A 211 2.76 -12.91 7.31
CA HIS A 211 2.35 -12.40 8.61
C HIS A 211 2.27 -13.52 9.65
N TYR A 212 1.71 -14.68 9.28
CA TYR A 212 1.64 -15.85 10.15
C TYR A 212 3.04 -16.31 10.58
N VAL A 213 3.96 -16.52 9.62
CA VAL A 213 5.34 -16.94 9.89
C VAL A 213 6.07 -15.91 10.76
N HIS A 214 5.91 -14.62 10.47
CA HIS A 214 6.52 -13.55 11.24
C HIS A 214 6.05 -13.55 12.69
N LYS A 215 4.73 -13.72 12.91
CA LYS A 215 4.12 -13.82 14.24
C LYS A 215 4.62 -15.04 15.01
N GLU A 216 4.64 -16.22 14.39
CA GLU A 216 5.09 -17.45 15.03
C GLU A 216 6.58 -17.40 15.36
N ARG A 217 7.42 -16.85 14.46
CA ARG A 217 8.85 -16.61 14.74
C ARG A 217 9.03 -15.70 15.95
N TYR A 218 8.31 -14.58 16.00
CA TYR A 218 8.38 -13.64 17.11
C TYR A 218 7.94 -14.30 18.44
N MET A 219 6.86 -15.09 18.41
CA MET A 219 6.39 -15.84 19.58
C MET A 219 7.40 -16.90 20.04
N PHE A 220 8.06 -17.58 19.10
CA PHE A 220 9.12 -18.53 19.39
C PHE A 220 10.33 -17.85 20.07
N GLU A 221 10.78 -16.72 19.56
CA GLU A 221 11.88 -15.94 20.15
C GLU A 221 11.54 -15.43 21.55
N LEU A 222 10.29 -15.02 21.77
CA LEU A 222 9.83 -14.54 23.09
C LEU A 222 9.80 -15.66 24.14
N LYS A 223 9.36 -16.87 23.73
CA LYS A 223 9.32 -18.05 24.62
C LYS A 223 10.71 -18.60 24.92
N ASN A 224 11.61 -18.60 23.95
CA ASN A 224 12.98 -19.08 24.08
C ASN A 224 13.98 -17.96 24.39
N LYS A 225 13.51 -16.87 25.02
CA LYS A 225 14.39 -15.79 25.43
C LYS A 225 15.46 -16.31 26.38
N VAL A 226 16.69 -15.88 26.14
CA VAL A 226 17.84 -16.30 26.93
C VAL A 226 17.92 -15.41 28.17
N SER A 227 18.14 -16.02 29.33
CA SER A 227 18.26 -15.29 30.60
C SER A 227 19.58 -14.52 30.64
N SER A 228 19.63 -13.47 31.45
CA SER A 228 20.88 -12.74 31.72
C SER A 228 21.94 -13.62 32.39
N ALA A 229 21.55 -14.72 33.05
CA ALA A 229 22.47 -15.68 33.64
C ALA A 229 23.37 -16.34 32.59
N TYR A 230 22.84 -16.64 31.41
CA TYR A 230 23.63 -17.19 30.31
C TYR A 230 24.72 -16.22 29.83
N LEU A 231 24.50 -14.90 29.88
CA LEU A 231 25.57 -13.94 29.56
C LEU A 231 26.71 -14.02 30.56
N ASN A 232 26.42 -14.25 31.84
CA ASN A 232 27.46 -14.42 32.85
C ASN A 232 28.25 -15.71 32.60
N GLU A 233 27.59 -16.79 32.17
CA GLU A 233 28.26 -18.03 31.76
C GLU A 233 29.18 -17.81 30.55
N VAL A 234 28.69 -17.16 29.49
CA VAL A 234 29.49 -16.82 28.31
C VAL A 234 30.64 -15.88 28.66
N ALA A 235 30.41 -14.91 29.55
CA ALA A 235 31.41 -13.94 29.97
C ALA A 235 32.55 -14.59 30.77
N ASN A 236 32.27 -15.65 31.53
CA ASN A 236 33.23 -16.38 32.36
C ASN A 236 33.82 -17.61 31.66
N ASN A 237 33.33 -17.97 30.47
CA ASN A 237 33.80 -19.14 29.74
C ASN A 237 35.18 -18.85 29.10
N PRO A 238 36.25 -19.56 29.51
CA PRO A 238 37.60 -19.32 28.99
C PRO A 238 37.76 -19.67 27.51
N ASN A 239 36.86 -20.47 26.95
CA ASN A 239 36.90 -20.88 25.55
C ASN A 239 36.36 -19.80 24.59
N VAL A 240 35.68 -18.76 25.12
CA VAL A 240 35.12 -17.67 24.31
C VAL A 240 36.12 -16.51 24.29
N ARG A 241 36.72 -16.24 23.13
CA ARG A 241 37.71 -15.16 23.00
C ARG A 241 37.04 -13.79 22.98
N ARG A 242 37.59 -12.83 23.70
CA ARG A 242 37.14 -11.43 23.64
C ARG A 242 37.94 -10.65 22.61
N VAL A 243 37.25 -10.13 21.59
CA VAL A 243 37.82 -9.27 20.57
C VAL A 243 37.63 -7.81 21.01
N PRO A 244 38.67 -6.96 20.96
CA PRO A 244 38.52 -5.53 21.28
C PRO A 244 37.56 -4.87 20.28
N GLY A 245 36.62 -4.07 20.78
CA GLY A 245 35.63 -3.36 19.96
C GLY A 245 34.19 -3.46 20.47
N ILE A 246 33.27 -2.90 19.70
CA ILE A 246 31.83 -2.89 19.96
C ILE A 246 31.13 -3.79 18.94
N GLY A 247 30.41 -4.80 19.43
CA GLY A 247 29.53 -5.64 18.61
C GLY A 247 28.09 -5.15 18.74
N LEU A 248 27.45 -4.86 17.61
CA LEU A 248 26.03 -4.53 17.54
C LEU A 248 25.26 -5.75 17.06
N LEU A 249 24.34 -6.26 17.88
CA LEU A 249 23.47 -7.37 17.49
C LEU A 249 22.04 -6.87 17.40
N TYR A 250 21.48 -6.90 16.19
CA TYR A 250 20.09 -6.55 15.97
C TYR A 250 19.16 -7.65 16.50
N SER A 251 18.15 -7.28 17.27
CA SER A 251 17.14 -8.16 17.85
C SER A 251 15.75 -7.56 17.65
N GLU A 252 14.75 -8.38 17.39
CA GLU A 252 13.33 -7.93 17.33
C GLU A 252 12.66 -7.93 18.71
N LEU A 253 13.31 -8.54 19.71
CA LEU A 253 12.85 -8.56 21.09
C LEU A 253 13.16 -7.23 21.78
N VAL A 254 12.12 -6.61 22.38
CA VAL A 254 12.26 -5.37 23.16
C VAL A 254 13.02 -5.61 24.46
N GLN A 255 12.83 -6.80 25.05
CA GLN A 255 13.43 -7.18 26.32
C GLN A 255 13.92 -8.63 26.23
N GLY A 256 15.18 -8.84 26.62
CA GLY A 256 15.82 -10.14 26.62
C GLY A 256 16.78 -10.35 25.45
N ILE A 257 17.51 -11.45 25.50
CA ILE A 257 18.52 -11.82 24.53
C ILE A 257 17.91 -12.82 23.55
N PRO A 258 18.07 -12.63 22.23
CA PRO A 258 17.49 -13.53 21.25
C PRO A 258 18.14 -14.92 21.32
N PRO A 259 17.38 -16.00 21.06
CA PRO A 259 17.89 -17.38 21.10
C PRO A 259 18.98 -17.65 20.06
N ILE A 260 19.09 -16.81 19.02
CA ILE A 260 20.17 -16.91 18.03
C ILE A 260 21.54 -16.61 18.63
N PHE A 261 21.62 -15.85 19.72
CA PHE A 261 22.89 -15.45 20.32
C PHE A 261 23.70 -16.65 20.85
N PRO A 262 23.14 -17.56 21.67
CA PRO A 262 23.81 -18.82 22.02
C PRO A 262 24.30 -19.62 20.82
N HIS A 263 23.48 -19.72 19.77
CA HIS A 263 23.86 -20.43 18.54
C HIS A 263 25.04 -19.76 17.81
N LEU A 264 25.08 -18.43 17.81
CA LEU A 264 26.20 -17.66 17.27
C LEU A 264 27.48 -17.94 18.06
N ILE A 265 27.41 -17.96 19.39
CA ILE A 265 28.57 -18.26 20.26
C ILE A 265 29.07 -19.69 20.07
N ALA A 266 28.15 -20.66 19.93
CA ALA A 266 28.50 -22.05 19.69
C ALA A 266 29.21 -22.25 18.34
N SER A 267 28.83 -21.48 17.32
CA SER A 267 29.43 -21.54 15.98
C SER A 267 30.72 -20.74 15.88
N ILE A 268 30.76 -19.58 16.54
CA ILE A 268 31.88 -18.64 16.56
C ILE A 268 32.15 -18.27 18.02
N PRO A 269 33.12 -18.94 18.68
CA PRO A 269 33.42 -18.73 20.09
C PRO A 269 34.23 -17.43 20.30
N SER A 270 33.70 -16.31 19.83
CA SER A 270 34.27 -14.98 20.02
C SER A 270 33.20 -13.92 20.23
N VAL A 271 33.41 -13.03 21.20
CA VAL A 271 32.50 -11.91 21.51
C VAL A 271 33.29 -10.61 21.57
N HIS A 272 32.67 -9.50 21.20
CA HIS A 272 33.28 -8.18 21.33
C HIS A 272 33.34 -7.74 22.81
N SER A 273 34.30 -6.89 23.14
CA SER A 273 34.46 -6.35 24.51
C SER A 273 33.21 -5.64 25.03
N ILE A 274 32.47 -4.97 24.14
CA ILE A 274 31.19 -4.34 24.42
C ILE A 274 30.18 -4.93 23.45
N LEU A 275 29.10 -5.51 23.95
CA LEU A 275 28.01 -6.05 23.14
C LEU A 275 26.75 -5.23 23.41
N VAL A 276 26.15 -4.70 22.34
CA VAL A 276 24.92 -3.91 22.41
C VAL A 276 23.85 -4.60 21.58
N PHE A 277 22.78 -5.02 22.25
CA PHE A 277 21.58 -5.53 21.58
C PHE A 277 20.69 -4.36 21.17
N VAL A 278 20.49 -4.19 19.87
CA VAL A 278 19.71 -3.08 19.31
C VAL A 278 18.38 -3.62 18.80
N SER A 279 17.27 -3.09 19.31
CA SER A 279 15.92 -3.38 18.80
C SER A 279 15.30 -2.10 18.26
N ILE A 280 14.82 -2.16 17.02
CA ILE A 280 14.11 -1.06 16.36
C ILE A 280 12.67 -1.50 16.16
N LYS A 281 11.73 -0.79 16.78
CA LYS A 281 10.29 -0.99 16.60
C LYS A 281 9.61 0.30 16.16
N THR A 282 8.79 0.18 15.12
CA THR A 282 7.92 1.26 14.67
C THR A 282 6.62 1.20 15.47
N ILE A 283 6.25 2.30 16.12
CA ILE A 283 5.01 2.41 16.89
C ILE A 283 4.01 3.19 16.02
N PRO A 284 2.73 2.77 15.90
CA PRO A 284 1.72 3.44 15.08
C PRO A 284 1.15 4.69 15.78
N VAL A 285 2.00 5.56 16.31
CA VAL A 285 1.62 6.85 16.92
C VAL A 285 2.21 8.00 16.10
N SER A 286 1.41 9.02 15.83
CA SER A 286 1.80 10.15 14.98
C SER A 286 2.80 11.09 15.64
N ASN A 287 2.77 11.20 16.98
CA ASN A 287 3.71 11.97 17.77
C ASN A 287 4.03 11.23 19.06
N VAL A 288 5.33 11.10 19.35
CA VAL A 288 5.84 10.62 20.64
C VAL A 288 6.01 11.83 21.56
N ALA A 289 5.69 11.70 22.85
CA ALA A 289 5.86 12.76 23.84
C ALA A 289 7.32 13.22 23.90
N SER A 290 7.58 14.51 24.15
CA SER A 290 8.94 15.06 24.15
C SER A 290 9.87 14.37 25.15
N GLU A 291 9.33 13.90 26.28
CA GLU A 291 10.05 13.13 27.31
C GLU A 291 10.51 11.73 26.86
N GLU A 292 9.83 11.12 25.89
CA GLU A 292 10.17 9.79 25.36
C GLU A 292 11.09 9.86 24.13
N ARG A 293 11.43 11.06 23.66
CA ARG A 293 12.34 11.26 22.52
C ARG A 293 13.79 11.22 22.98
N PHE A 294 14.52 10.23 22.51
CA PHE A 294 15.97 10.21 22.66
C PHE A 294 16.62 11.01 21.51
N LEU A 295 17.21 12.17 21.82
CA LEU A 295 17.97 12.95 20.87
C LEU A 295 19.37 12.32 20.71
N PHE A 296 19.61 11.68 19.57
CA PHE A 296 20.99 11.41 19.14
C PHE A 296 21.64 12.75 18.79
N ARG A 297 22.59 13.19 19.61
CA ARG A 297 23.35 14.42 19.42
C ARG A 297 24.74 14.09 18.90
#